data_AF-A0A564U740-F1
#
_entry.id   AF-A0A564U740-F1
#
_cell.length_a   1.000
_cell.length_b   1.000
_cell.length_c   1.000
_cell.angle_alpha   90.00
_cell.angle_beta   90.00
_cell.angle_gamma   90.00
#
_symmetry.space_group_name_H-M   'P 1'
#
loop_
_entity.id
_entity.type
_entity.pdbx_description
1 polymer ?
#
loop_
_entity_poly.entity_id
_entity_poly.type
_entity_poly.pdbx_seq_one_letter_code
_entity_poly.pdbx_strand_id
1 'polypeptide(L)'
;MLTTLAAPAFAGTWYIEDGNITISAGTEAGTNKVEQAGKDTVDNDKDTIITNQNKDTASSNTVTIDAGSDKVEVTLQDVNIKADSGSALTSKGDVTLTLKGENHLTGGNGSGNSSDGSGISSRGSLTITGGETDSLTAKGGSGEKGGDGIYSSERVAISGGTVTATGGDSTGSDGSGGYGIYSSGVTISGGTVTANGGSGKDGSGDGIFSFDPVAISGGTVNATGGSGEDGGDGIRSFDPVAISDGTVTAKGGSGEDGSGGRGIYSIKSVTISGGTVTANGGDGKNGSGGSGIFSLGRVAISGSTVNASGGSSGSSNGGDGIHSNDIDLSGSLELTAKAGKGTQSNGKALSQNGRELDLNAIKDKLGPGAKVTTTDANGETKQVSIPRPVEPEEPVIPEESSSSSDGGSAAPSAPAFPLPGLTVTDKSGAVIDSISTQSGNTLTVCVGRLTASFRISLAALRQLRAEGIETITFQTILCSTTLSLDELLAMGGEDAEVVLTHHIRSSTLTVGGKAV
;
A
#
# COMPACT_ATOMS: atom_id res chain seq x y z
N MET A 1 -17.81 -2.50 -56.17
CA MET A 1 -17.78 -2.22 -54.72
C MET A 1 -16.97 -3.35 -54.10
N LEU A 2 -15.68 -3.10 -53.83
CA LEU A 2 -14.83 -4.09 -53.16
C LEU A 2 -15.16 -3.99 -51.67
N THR A 3 -15.93 -4.94 -51.16
CA THR A 3 -16.10 -5.11 -49.72
C THR A 3 -14.77 -5.61 -49.17
N THR A 4 -13.97 -4.70 -48.61
CA THR A 4 -12.83 -5.04 -47.76
C THR A 4 -13.38 -5.78 -46.56
N LEU A 5 -13.20 -7.11 -46.54
CA LEU A 5 -13.41 -7.91 -45.33
C LEU A 5 -12.40 -7.39 -44.30
N ALA A 6 -12.88 -6.75 -43.23
CA ALA A 6 -12.08 -6.53 -42.04
C ALA A 6 -11.66 -7.91 -41.51
N ALA A 7 -10.38 -8.23 -41.62
CA ALA A 7 -9.82 -9.39 -40.93
C ALA A 7 -10.04 -9.19 -39.43
N PRO A 8 -10.31 -10.26 -38.66
CA PRO A 8 -10.45 -10.13 -37.22
C PRO A 8 -9.15 -9.52 -36.67
N ALA A 9 -9.25 -8.41 -35.92
CA ALA A 9 -8.14 -7.86 -35.16
C ALA A 9 -7.77 -8.88 -34.07
N PHE A 10 -6.80 -9.74 -34.37
CA PHE A 10 -6.20 -10.64 -33.38
C PHE A 10 -5.23 -9.84 -32.51
N ALA A 11 -5.19 -10.16 -31.22
CA ALA A 11 -4.20 -9.68 -30.27
C ALA A 11 -2.78 -9.75 -30.86
N GLY A 12 -2.11 -8.61 -30.99
CA GLY A 12 -0.73 -8.55 -31.48
C GLY A 12 0.25 -8.93 -30.36
N THR A 13 1.05 -9.98 -30.57
CA THR A 13 2.23 -10.25 -29.73
C THR A 13 3.47 -9.67 -30.39
N TRP A 14 4.15 -8.78 -29.68
CA TRP A 14 5.28 -8.01 -30.18
C TRP A 14 6.55 -8.34 -29.39
N TYR A 15 7.56 -8.86 -30.09
CA TYR A 15 8.84 -9.23 -29.50
C TYR A 15 9.80 -8.04 -29.50
N ILE A 16 10.28 -7.63 -28.33
CA ILE A 16 11.13 -6.43 -28.21
C ILE A 16 12.51 -6.60 -28.85
N GLU A 17 12.94 -7.84 -29.15
CA GLU A 17 14.18 -8.12 -29.88
C GLU A 17 14.11 -7.68 -31.35
N ASP A 18 12.91 -7.59 -31.94
CA ASP A 18 12.72 -7.25 -33.36
C ASP A 18 12.89 -5.75 -33.64
N GLY A 19 13.00 -4.92 -32.60
CA GLY A 19 13.22 -3.47 -32.72
C GLY A 19 12.37 -2.68 -31.74
N ASN A 20 12.59 -1.35 -31.72
CA ASN A 20 11.75 -0.43 -30.95
C ASN A 20 10.27 -0.58 -31.32
N ILE A 21 9.40 -0.54 -30.30
CA ILE A 21 7.94 -0.66 -30.47
C ILE A 21 7.31 0.70 -30.17
N THR A 22 6.51 1.21 -31.11
CA THR A 22 5.71 2.41 -30.93
C THR A 22 4.24 2.05 -30.89
N ILE A 23 3.54 2.49 -29.87
CA ILE A 23 2.11 2.26 -29.66
C ILE A 23 1.41 3.61 -29.60
N SER A 24 0.28 3.74 -30.27
CA SER A 24 -0.59 4.91 -30.18
C SER A 24 -2.05 4.48 -30.12
N ALA A 25 -2.96 5.42 -29.86
CA ALA A 25 -4.39 5.13 -29.92
C ALA A 25 -4.79 4.66 -31.34
N GLY A 26 -5.58 3.59 -31.40
CA GLY A 26 -6.17 3.10 -32.64
C GLY A 26 -7.27 4.01 -33.17
N THR A 27 -7.78 3.67 -34.35
CA THR A 27 -8.92 4.38 -34.95
C THR A 27 -10.26 3.96 -34.34
N GLU A 28 -10.31 2.79 -33.71
CA GLU A 28 -11.44 2.29 -32.94
C GLU A 28 -11.20 2.51 -31.43
N ALA A 29 -12.25 2.90 -30.69
CA ALA A 29 -12.14 3.11 -29.26
C ALA A 29 -11.72 1.83 -28.51
N GLY A 30 -10.77 1.96 -27.59
CA GLY A 30 -10.22 0.83 -26.82
C GLY A 30 -9.32 -0.09 -27.64
N THR A 31 -8.77 0.41 -28.75
CA THR A 31 -7.79 -0.32 -29.56
C THR A 31 -6.52 0.51 -29.73
N ASN A 32 -5.44 -0.16 -30.11
CA ASN A 32 -4.13 0.42 -30.29
C ASN A 32 -3.70 0.34 -31.77
N LYS A 33 -2.92 1.33 -32.20
CA LYS A 33 -2.09 1.24 -33.39
C LYS A 33 -0.66 0.92 -32.97
N VAL A 34 -0.08 -0.15 -33.51
CA VAL A 34 1.26 -0.63 -33.15
C VAL A 34 2.17 -0.66 -34.37
N GLU A 35 3.37 -0.12 -34.21
CA GLU A 35 4.42 -0.04 -35.21
C GLU A 35 5.73 -0.61 -34.65
N GLN A 36 6.40 -1.45 -35.46
CA GLN A 36 7.73 -1.97 -35.15
C GLN A 36 8.53 -2.06 -36.45
N ALA A 37 9.81 -1.68 -36.40
CA ALA A 37 10.65 -1.65 -37.59
C ALA A 37 10.68 -3.03 -38.30
N GLY A 38 10.45 -3.04 -39.61
CA GLY A 38 10.45 -4.28 -40.40
C GLY A 38 9.17 -5.12 -40.30
N LYS A 39 8.13 -4.65 -39.59
CA LYS A 39 6.79 -5.25 -39.57
C LYS A 39 5.76 -4.29 -40.16
N ASP A 40 4.67 -4.85 -40.70
CA ASP A 40 3.51 -4.07 -41.10
C ASP A 40 2.87 -3.43 -39.87
N THR A 41 2.43 -2.18 -40.01
CA THR A 41 1.63 -1.51 -38.99
C THR A 41 0.34 -2.28 -38.75
N VAL A 42 0.01 -2.50 -37.47
CA VAL A 42 -1.28 -3.07 -37.08
C VAL A 42 -2.14 -1.97 -36.50
N ASP A 43 -3.23 -1.67 -37.20
CA ASP A 43 -4.27 -0.79 -36.70
C ASP A 43 -5.31 -1.59 -35.90
N ASN A 44 -5.82 -0.98 -34.84
CA ASN A 44 -6.91 -1.47 -34.00
C ASN A 44 -6.63 -2.81 -33.26
N ASP A 45 -5.41 -3.00 -32.76
CA ASP A 45 -5.05 -4.09 -31.85
C ASP A 45 -5.76 -3.94 -30.50
N LYS A 46 -6.51 -4.96 -30.09
CA LYS A 46 -7.33 -4.91 -28.85
C LYS A 46 -6.59 -5.37 -27.61
N ASP A 47 -5.55 -6.19 -27.79
CA ASP A 47 -4.86 -6.87 -26.71
C ASP A 47 -3.34 -6.82 -27.00
N THR A 48 -2.78 -5.61 -27.06
CA THR A 48 -1.36 -5.44 -27.35
C THR A 48 -0.50 -6.04 -26.24
N ILE A 49 0.24 -7.10 -26.58
CA ILE A 49 1.18 -7.78 -25.68
C ILE A 49 2.59 -7.53 -26.16
N ILE A 50 3.43 -6.97 -25.29
CA ILE A 50 4.88 -6.87 -25.50
C ILE A 50 5.56 -7.99 -24.70
N THR A 51 6.51 -8.68 -25.31
CA THR A 51 7.27 -9.77 -24.68
C THR A 51 8.69 -9.83 -25.19
N ASN A 52 9.54 -10.59 -24.50
CA ASN A 52 10.79 -11.11 -25.05
C ASN A 52 10.57 -12.51 -25.64
N GLN A 53 11.33 -12.86 -26.68
CA GLN A 53 11.50 -14.25 -27.11
C GLN A 53 12.34 -15.02 -26.09
N ASN A 54 13.37 -14.37 -25.54
CA ASN A 54 14.20 -14.91 -24.48
C ASN A 54 14.33 -13.89 -23.34
N LYS A 55 13.55 -14.09 -22.28
CA LYS A 55 13.52 -13.19 -21.11
C LYS A 55 14.84 -13.08 -20.35
N ASP A 56 15.75 -14.04 -20.52
CA ASP A 56 17.06 -14.04 -19.84
C ASP A 56 18.06 -13.07 -20.49
N THR A 57 17.76 -12.58 -21.70
CA THR A 57 18.62 -11.63 -22.42
C THR A 57 17.89 -10.30 -22.60
N ALA A 58 18.40 -9.25 -21.93
CA ALA A 58 17.83 -7.91 -22.06
C ALA A 58 18.01 -7.35 -23.47
N SER A 59 16.95 -6.75 -24.01
CA SER A 59 17.00 -5.97 -25.26
C SER A 59 17.43 -4.53 -24.96
N SER A 60 18.18 -3.90 -25.86
CA SER A 60 18.44 -2.45 -25.80
C SER A 60 17.38 -1.61 -26.53
N ASN A 61 16.45 -2.27 -27.23
CA ASN A 61 15.31 -1.61 -27.83
C ASN A 61 14.33 -1.13 -26.75
N THR A 62 13.55 -0.11 -27.07
CA THR A 62 12.65 0.59 -26.15
C THR A 62 11.21 0.56 -26.61
N VAL A 63 10.32 0.88 -25.68
CA VAL A 63 8.88 1.02 -25.94
C VAL A 63 8.47 2.49 -25.83
N THR A 64 7.76 2.99 -26.83
CA THR A 64 7.19 4.35 -26.83
C THR A 64 5.67 4.26 -26.96
N ILE A 65 4.94 4.91 -26.06
CA ILE A 65 3.48 4.96 -26.08
C ILE A 65 3.01 6.42 -26.25
N ASP A 66 2.30 6.73 -27.31
CA ASP A 66 1.68 8.05 -27.53
C ASP A 66 0.15 7.91 -27.51
N ALA A 67 -0.42 8.03 -26.31
CA ALA A 67 -1.86 7.92 -26.11
C ALA A 67 -2.61 9.19 -26.56
N GLY A 68 -1.93 10.31 -26.77
CA GLY A 68 -2.56 11.58 -27.11
C GLY A 68 -3.58 12.00 -26.04
N SER A 69 -4.83 12.22 -26.45
CA SER A 69 -5.96 12.50 -25.56
C SER A 69 -6.79 11.26 -25.21
N ASP A 70 -6.45 10.11 -25.79
CA ASP A 70 -7.15 8.84 -25.57
C ASP A 70 -6.43 8.01 -24.50
N LYS A 71 -7.02 6.88 -24.14
CA LYS A 71 -6.42 5.92 -23.21
C LYS A 71 -5.78 4.78 -24.01
N VAL A 72 -4.52 4.45 -23.70
CA VAL A 72 -3.83 3.28 -24.26
C VAL A 72 -3.61 2.23 -23.17
N GLU A 73 -3.93 0.98 -23.48
CA GLU A 73 -3.78 -0.16 -22.60
C GLU A 73 -2.79 -1.17 -23.21
N VAL A 74 -1.78 -1.59 -22.45
CA VAL A 74 -0.72 -2.48 -22.91
C VAL A 74 -0.46 -3.56 -21.88
N THR A 75 -0.28 -4.80 -22.34
CA THR A 75 0.21 -5.89 -21.49
C THR A 75 1.71 -6.05 -21.66
N LEU A 76 2.45 -6.04 -20.55
CA LEU A 76 3.86 -6.44 -20.51
C LEU A 76 3.93 -7.87 -20.02
N GLN A 77 4.48 -8.77 -20.83
CA GLN A 77 4.64 -10.18 -20.51
C GLN A 77 6.11 -10.58 -20.60
N ASP A 78 6.73 -10.89 -19.46
CA ASP A 78 8.14 -11.33 -19.39
C ASP A 78 9.11 -10.41 -20.16
N VAL A 79 8.85 -9.10 -20.13
CA VAL A 79 9.65 -8.09 -20.84
C VAL A 79 10.94 -7.81 -20.10
N ASN A 80 12.08 -7.80 -20.79
CA ASN A 80 13.39 -7.46 -20.26
C ASN A 80 14.09 -6.46 -21.18
N ILE A 81 14.12 -5.20 -20.75
CA ILE A 81 14.74 -4.08 -21.45
C ILE A 81 15.84 -3.47 -20.59
N LYS A 82 16.99 -3.23 -21.22
CA LYS A 82 18.07 -2.41 -20.68
C LYS A 82 18.48 -1.40 -21.74
N ALA A 83 17.91 -0.22 -21.67
CA ALA A 83 18.18 0.85 -22.63
C ALA A 83 19.64 1.32 -22.51
N ASP A 84 20.29 1.59 -23.64
CA ASP A 84 21.65 2.16 -23.67
C ASP A 84 21.66 3.64 -23.25
N SER A 85 20.57 4.34 -23.55
CA SER A 85 20.31 5.73 -23.22
C SER A 85 18.80 5.95 -23.14
N GLY A 86 18.34 6.97 -22.41
CA GLY A 86 16.91 7.23 -22.31
C GLY A 86 16.20 6.28 -21.34
N SER A 87 14.87 6.36 -21.32
CA SER A 87 14.05 5.40 -20.57
C SER A 87 13.78 4.12 -21.36
N ALA A 88 13.61 3.00 -20.66
CA ALA A 88 13.23 1.73 -21.28
C ALA A 88 11.81 1.76 -21.85
N LEU A 89 10.89 2.43 -21.14
CA LEU A 89 9.55 2.73 -21.60
C LEU A 89 9.25 4.23 -21.44
N THR A 90 8.79 4.86 -22.52
CA THR A 90 8.30 6.24 -22.50
C THR A 90 6.82 6.29 -22.85
N SER A 91 6.07 7.19 -22.21
CA SER A 91 4.67 7.42 -22.56
C SER A 91 4.27 8.90 -22.55
N LYS A 92 3.28 9.24 -23.38
CA LYS A 92 2.57 10.52 -23.41
C LYS A 92 1.07 10.23 -23.32
N GLY A 93 0.34 11.02 -22.54
CA GLY A 93 -1.07 10.76 -22.24
C GLY A 93 -1.25 9.60 -21.26
N ASP A 94 -2.50 9.20 -21.07
CA ASP A 94 -2.87 8.23 -20.02
C ASP A 94 -2.67 6.79 -20.48
N VAL A 95 -1.86 6.05 -19.71
CA VAL A 95 -1.47 4.68 -20.03
C VAL A 95 -1.84 3.74 -18.89
N THR A 96 -2.41 2.59 -19.26
CA THR A 96 -2.56 1.45 -18.35
C THR A 96 -1.62 0.32 -18.77
N LEU A 97 -0.76 -0.10 -17.85
CA LEU A 97 0.09 -1.27 -17.99
C LEU A 97 -0.51 -2.43 -17.19
N THR A 98 -0.75 -3.55 -17.87
CA THR A 98 -1.11 -4.82 -17.25
C THR A 98 0.12 -5.72 -17.22
N LEU A 99 0.50 -6.18 -16.04
CA LEU A 99 1.65 -7.03 -15.84
C LEU A 99 1.28 -8.50 -16.00
N LYS A 100 2.13 -9.23 -16.71
CA LYS A 100 2.18 -10.68 -16.80
C LYS A 100 3.60 -11.17 -16.64
N GLY A 101 3.80 -12.20 -15.84
CA GLY A 101 5.13 -12.77 -15.62
C GLY A 101 6.11 -11.77 -14.98
N GLU A 102 7.39 -11.86 -15.34
CA GLU A 102 8.46 -11.07 -14.72
C GLU A 102 9.00 -10.00 -15.67
N ASN A 103 8.67 -8.73 -15.40
CA ASN A 103 9.06 -7.63 -16.27
C ASN A 103 10.20 -6.80 -15.65
N HIS A 104 11.22 -6.48 -16.42
CA HIS A 104 12.40 -5.73 -16.04
C HIS A 104 12.64 -4.59 -17.05
N LEU A 105 12.50 -3.35 -16.60
CA LEU A 105 12.68 -2.15 -17.40
C LEU A 105 13.77 -1.28 -16.79
N THR A 106 14.96 -1.32 -17.37
CA THR A 106 16.13 -0.55 -16.91
C THR A 106 16.43 0.59 -17.87
N GLY A 107 16.34 1.82 -17.38
CA GLY A 107 16.75 3.01 -18.13
C GLY A 107 18.27 3.07 -18.33
N GLY A 108 18.68 3.77 -19.39
CA GLY A 108 20.07 4.05 -19.68
C GLY A 108 20.62 5.20 -18.86
N ASN A 109 21.91 5.52 -19.04
CA ASN A 109 22.56 6.59 -18.31
C ASN A 109 21.90 7.95 -18.63
N GLY A 110 21.51 8.70 -17.60
CA GLY A 110 20.90 10.01 -17.75
C GLY A 110 21.90 11.08 -18.18
N SER A 111 21.56 11.87 -19.21
CA SER A 111 22.32 13.06 -19.63
C SER A 111 21.60 14.34 -19.16
N GLY A 112 21.92 14.83 -17.97
CA GLY A 112 21.54 16.17 -17.49
C GLY A 112 20.28 16.29 -16.61
N ASN A 113 19.26 15.44 -16.78
CA ASN A 113 18.03 15.40 -15.94
C ASN A 113 17.72 13.98 -15.44
N SER A 114 17.08 13.87 -14.26
CA SER A 114 16.71 12.57 -13.65
C SER A 114 15.64 11.81 -14.44
N SER A 115 14.73 12.50 -15.13
CA SER A 115 13.70 11.84 -15.94
C SER A 115 14.27 11.07 -17.14
N ASP A 116 15.41 11.50 -17.67
CA ASP A 116 15.94 11.06 -18.97
C ASP A 116 16.62 9.69 -18.91
N GLY A 117 16.84 9.15 -17.71
CA GLY A 117 17.36 7.80 -17.48
C GLY A 117 16.38 6.88 -16.79
N SER A 118 15.07 7.20 -16.77
CA SER A 118 14.13 6.46 -15.92
C SER A 118 13.86 5.03 -16.40
N GLY A 119 13.51 4.11 -15.51
CA GLY A 119 13.01 2.79 -15.93
C GLY A 119 11.73 2.95 -16.77
N ILE A 120 10.77 3.71 -16.23
CA ILE A 120 9.57 4.16 -16.93
C ILE A 120 9.47 5.68 -16.82
N SER A 121 9.20 6.36 -17.94
CA SER A 121 8.93 7.80 -17.95
C SER A 121 7.59 8.09 -18.62
N SER A 122 6.65 8.69 -17.89
CA SER A 122 5.33 9.07 -18.39
C SER A 122 5.12 10.57 -18.31
N ARG A 123 4.60 11.15 -19.39
CA ARG A 123 4.14 12.55 -19.42
C ARG A 123 2.63 12.69 -19.18
N GLY A 124 1.95 11.60 -18.81
CA GLY A 124 0.54 11.57 -18.43
C GLY A 124 0.35 10.67 -17.21
N SER A 125 -0.88 10.27 -16.93
CA SER A 125 -1.16 9.37 -15.81
C SER A 125 -0.79 7.92 -16.16
N LEU A 126 -0.13 7.24 -15.22
CA LEU A 126 0.32 5.86 -15.36
C LEU A 126 -0.44 4.97 -14.38
N THR A 127 -1.20 4.01 -14.90
CA THR A 127 -1.87 2.98 -14.10
C THR A 127 -1.16 1.64 -14.27
N ILE A 128 -0.84 0.96 -13.18
CA ILE A 128 -0.16 -0.33 -13.17
C ILE A 128 -1.04 -1.35 -12.43
N THR A 129 -1.32 -2.46 -13.11
CA THR A 129 -2.14 -3.56 -12.58
C THR A 129 -1.45 -4.90 -12.84
N GLY A 130 -1.73 -5.92 -12.02
CA GLY A 130 -1.14 -7.25 -12.16
C GLY A 130 -1.72 -8.24 -11.16
N GLY A 131 -1.58 -9.53 -11.43
CA GLY A 131 -1.89 -10.60 -10.48
C GLY A 131 -0.81 -10.73 -9.40
N GLU A 132 -1.04 -11.55 -8.38
CA GLU A 132 -0.13 -11.72 -7.24
C GLU A 132 1.28 -12.20 -7.65
N THR A 133 1.38 -12.97 -8.73
CA THR A 133 2.63 -13.51 -9.28
C THR A 133 3.25 -12.66 -10.39
N ASP A 134 2.55 -11.61 -10.84
CA ASP A 134 3.01 -10.74 -11.91
C ASP A 134 3.87 -9.62 -11.32
N SER A 135 5.01 -9.31 -11.95
CA SER A 135 5.96 -8.35 -11.39
C SER A 135 6.51 -7.36 -12.43
N LEU A 136 6.92 -6.20 -11.91
CA LEU A 136 7.61 -5.15 -12.62
C LEU A 136 8.78 -4.65 -11.78
N THR A 137 9.99 -4.73 -12.34
CA THR A 137 11.18 -4.05 -11.83
C THR A 137 11.51 -2.89 -12.76
N ALA A 138 11.22 -1.66 -12.33
CA ALA A 138 11.56 -0.44 -13.06
C ALA A 138 12.77 0.23 -12.39
N LYS A 139 13.89 0.28 -13.10
CA LYS A 139 15.16 0.80 -12.57
C LYS A 139 15.66 1.98 -13.39
N GLY A 140 15.92 3.10 -12.71
CA GLY A 140 16.61 4.23 -13.30
C GLY A 140 18.10 3.94 -13.54
N GLY A 141 18.64 4.46 -14.63
CA GLY A 141 20.05 4.38 -14.93
C GLY A 141 20.89 5.27 -14.02
N SER A 142 22.12 4.84 -13.72
CA SER A 142 23.09 5.68 -13.01
C SER A 142 23.70 6.69 -13.98
N GLY A 143 24.07 7.87 -13.47
CA GLY A 143 24.59 8.94 -14.34
C GLY A 143 25.15 10.12 -13.56
N GLU A 144 25.37 11.25 -14.22
CA GLU A 144 25.69 12.51 -13.53
C GLU A 144 24.57 12.87 -12.54
N LYS A 145 23.32 12.62 -12.94
CA LYS A 145 22.16 12.52 -12.07
C LYS A 145 21.55 11.12 -12.21
N GLY A 146 21.00 10.61 -11.12
CA GLY A 146 20.32 9.32 -11.12
C GLY A 146 18.98 9.38 -11.87
N GLY A 147 18.70 8.35 -12.68
CA GLY A 147 17.40 8.17 -13.33
C GLY A 147 16.32 7.75 -12.34
N ASP A 148 15.05 8.08 -12.54
CA ASP A 148 13.98 7.61 -11.64
C ASP A 148 13.62 6.14 -11.92
N GLY A 149 13.15 5.39 -10.91
CA GLY A 149 12.58 4.07 -11.16
C GLY A 149 11.33 4.19 -12.05
N ILE A 150 10.35 4.93 -11.54
CA ILE A 150 9.13 5.31 -12.25
C ILE A 150 8.94 6.83 -12.14
N TYR A 151 8.85 7.50 -13.28
CA TYR A 151 8.53 8.91 -13.38
C TYR A 151 7.16 9.11 -14.04
N SER A 152 6.31 9.96 -13.47
CA SER A 152 5.13 10.51 -14.12
C SER A 152 5.03 12.01 -13.85
N SER A 153 4.72 12.82 -14.85
CA SER A 153 4.37 14.24 -14.62
C SER A 153 2.96 14.42 -14.05
N GLU A 154 2.15 13.37 -13.99
CA GLU A 154 0.79 13.38 -13.44
C GLU A 154 0.64 12.34 -12.33
N ARG A 155 -0.33 11.41 -12.42
CA ARG A 155 -0.61 10.44 -11.36
C ARG A 155 -0.02 9.07 -11.66
N VAL A 156 0.59 8.44 -10.66
CA VAL A 156 0.87 7.00 -10.63
C VAL A 156 -0.19 6.30 -9.77
N ALA A 157 -0.87 5.32 -10.35
CA ALA A 157 -1.83 4.46 -9.68
C ALA A 157 -1.37 3.00 -9.75
N ILE A 158 -1.23 2.33 -8.60
CA ILE A 158 -0.85 0.91 -8.50
C ILE A 158 -1.93 0.15 -7.75
N SER A 159 -2.52 -0.87 -8.37
CA SER A 159 -3.62 -1.64 -7.77
C SER A 159 -3.34 -3.14 -7.59
N GLY A 160 -2.22 -3.64 -8.12
CA GLY A 160 -1.86 -5.06 -8.04
C GLY A 160 -0.45 -5.34 -8.57
N GLY A 161 -0.03 -6.61 -8.51
CA GLY A 161 1.32 -7.03 -8.86
C GLY A 161 2.38 -6.74 -7.79
N THR A 162 3.60 -7.21 -8.07
CA THR A 162 4.80 -6.82 -7.32
C THR A 162 5.56 -5.77 -8.13
N VAL A 163 5.55 -4.52 -7.68
CA VAL A 163 6.22 -3.39 -8.35
C VAL A 163 7.44 -2.97 -7.54
N THR A 164 8.63 -3.10 -8.13
CA THR A 164 9.89 -2.60 -7.58
C THR A 164 10.38 -1.45 -8.43
N ALA A 165 10.34 -0.23 -7.89
CA ALA A 165 10.81 0.98 -8.54
C ALA A 165 12.09 1.46 -7.84
N THR A 166 13.21 1.52 -8.54
CA THR A 166 14.51 1.90 -7.95
C THR A 166 15.13 3.04 -8.74
N GLY A 167 15.38 4.16 -8.08
CA GLY A 167 16.15 5.26 -8.63
C GLY A 167 17.61 4.87 -8.83
N GLY A 168 18.22 5.42 -9.88
CA GLY A 168 19.63 5.27 -10.17
C GLY A 168 20.48 6.14 -9.24
N ASP A 169 21.70 5.69 -8.97
CA ASP A 169 22.66 6.49 -8.20
C ASP A 169 23.27 7.61 -9.07
N SER A 170 23.58 8.73 -8.43
CA SER A 170 24.39 9.80 -9.02
C SER A 170 25.88 9.52 -8.87
N THR A 171 26.61 9.82 -9.93
CA THR A 171 28.08 9.78 -10.00
C THR A 171 28.69 11.18 -10.10
N GLY A 172 27.87 12.20 -10.40
CA GLY A 172 28.28 13.60 -10.46
C GLY A 172 28.79 14.10 -9.12
N SER A 173 29.58 15.17 -9.10
CA SER A 173 29.93 15.85 -7.84
C SER A 173 28.69 16.47 -7.23
N ASP A 174 27.86 17.11 -8.05
CA ASP A 174 26.74 17.93 -7.61
C ASP A 174 25.38 17.26 -7.92
N GLY A 175 25.42 15.95 -8.19
CA GLY A 175 24.29 15.22 -8.73
C GLY A 175 23.46 14.52 -7.65
N SER A 176 22.14 14.59 -7.79
CA SER A 176 21.21 13.88 -6.92
C SER A 176 20.88 12.48 -7.42
N GLY A 177 20.69 11.54 -6.50
CA GLY A 177 20.13 10.22 -6.82
C GLY A 177 18.69 10.33 -7.33
N GLY A 178 18.28 9.40 -8.19
CA GLY A 178 16.93 9.37 -8.75
C GLY A 178 15.91 8.88 -7.74
N TYR A 179 14.63 9.20 -7.93
CA TYR A 179 13.55 8.75 -7.05
C TYR A 179 13.17 7.30 -7.34
N GLY A 180 12.66 6.58 -6.34
CA GLY A 180 12.00 5.30 -6.60
C GLY A 180 10.76 5.52 -7.47
N ILE A 181 9.82 6.30 -6.95
CA ILE A 181 8.62 6.78 -7.67
C ILE A 181 8.56 8.30 -7.56
N TYR A 182 8.53 8.99 -8.70
CA TYR A 182 8.28 10.43 -8.79
C TYR A 182 6.97 10.67 -9.52
N SER A 183 6.04 11.39 -8.90
CA SER A 183 4.75 11.72 -9.51
C SER A 183 4.25 13.10 -9.08
N SER A 184 3.28 13.66 -9.80
CA SER A 184 2.43 14.70 -9.21
C SER A 184 1.51 14.09 -8.16
N GLY A 185 0.87 12.92 -8.38
CA GLY A 185 0.07 12.24 -7.35
C GLY A 185 0.31 10.75 -7.28
N VAL A 186 0.24 10.13 -6.10
CA VAL A 186 0.43 8.68 -5.95
C VAL A 186 -0.77 8.02 -5.28
N THR A 187 -1.30 6.95 -5.88
CA THR A 187 -2.36 6.13 -5.30
C THR A 187 -1.96 4.66 -5.32
N ILE A 188 -1.94 4.02 -4.15
CA ILE A 188 -1.67 2.59 -4.00
C ILE A 188 -2.87 1.95 -3.32
N SER A 189 -3.54 1.04 -4.00
CA SER A 189 -4.76 0.37 -3.48
C SER A 189 -4.60 -1.13 -3.27
N GLY A 190 -3.46 -1.70 -3.65
CA GLY A 190 -3.15 -3.12 -3.58
C GLY A 190 -1.78 -3.46 -4.16
N GLY A 191 -1.40 -4.74 -4.11
CA GLY A 191 -0.09 -5.23 -4.56
C GLY A 191 1.03 -5.09 -3.52
N THR A 192 2.25 -5.42 -3.94
CA THR A 192 3.48 -5.20 -3.18
C THR A 192 4.32 -4.17 -3.90
N VAL A 193 4.52 -3.00 -3.31
CA VAL A 193 5.27 -1.88 -3.88
C VAL A 193 6.55 -1.68 -3.09
N THR A 194 7.70 -1.76 -3.75
CA THR A 194 9.00 -1.38 -3.19
C THR A 194 9.55 -0.21 -3.98
N ALA A 195 9.75 0.94 -3.32
CA ALA A 195 10.21 2.16 -3.95
C ALA A 195 11.50 2.63 -3.26
N ASN A 196 12.62 2.56 -3.96
CA ASN A 196 13.94 2.88 -3.42
C ASN A 196 14.51 4.11 -4.13
N GLY A 197 14.83 5.16 -3.39
CA GLY A 197 15.59 6.28 -3.89
C GLY A 197 17.06 5.89 -4.14
N GLY A 198 17.65 6.47 -5.16
CA GLY A 198 19.05 6.37 -5.48
C GLY A 198 19.90 7.26 -4.56
N SER A 199 21.16 6.89 -4.41
CA SER A 199 22.14 7.63 -3.64
C SER A 199 22.71 8.78 -4.46
N GLY A 200 23.11 9.87 -3.82
CA GLY A 200 23.81 10.96 -4.50
C GLY A 200 24.80 11.68 -3.58
N LYS A 201 25.65 12.53 -4.16
CA LYS A 201 26.67 13.22 -3.37
C LYS A 201 26.08 14.43 -2.64
N ASP A 202 25.46 15.35 -3.38
CA ASP A 202 24.81 16.54 -2.80
C ASP A 202 23.40 16.27 -2.27
N GLY A 203 22.74 15.21 -2.75
CA GLY A 203 21.38 14.88 -2.32
C GLY A 203 20.92 13.53 -2.83
N SER A 204 19.99 12.94 -2.11
CA SER A 204 19.49 11.59 -2.41
C SER A 204 18.08 11.63 -2.97
N GLY A 205 17.71 10.60 -3.72
CA GLY A 205 16.33 10.41 -4.15
C GLY A 205 15.47 9.92 -2.99
N ASP A 206 14.21 10.34 -2.99
CA ASP A 206 13.20 9.78 -2.08
C ASP A 206 12.73 8.41 -2.58
N GLY A 207 12.20 7.58 -1.67
CA GLY A 207 11.52 6.34 -2.06
C GLY A 207 10.29 6.66 -2.92
N ILE A 208 9.37 7.44 -2.37
CA ILE A 208 8.19 7.98 -3.07
C ILE A 208 8.17 9.50 -2.91
N PHE A 209 8.16 10.22 -4.03
CA PHE A 209 7.99 11.67 -4.07
C PHE A 209 6.71 12.06 -4.82
N SER A 210 5.95 13.00 -4.25
CA SER A 210 4.70 13.50 -4.81
C SER A 210 4.51 15.00 -4.58
N PHE A 211 4.05 15.76 -5.58
CA PHE A 211 3.65 17.17 -5.38
C PHE A 211 2.25 17.29 -4.74
N ASP A 212 1.32 16.51 -5.25
CA ASP A 212 -0.06 16.30 -4.82
C ASP A 212 -0.14 15.12 -3.81
N PRO A 213 -1.34 14.73 -3.32
CA PRO A 213 -1.47 13.74 -2.27
C PRO A 213 -0.87 12.37 -2.60
N VAL A 214 -0.40 11.71 -1.54
CA VAL A 214 -0.09 10.28 -1.53
C VAL A 214 -1.20 9.55 -0.76
N ALA A 215 -1.92 8.65 -1.44
CA ALA A 215 -3.00 7.86 -0.86
C ALA A 215 -2.66 6.36 -0.89
N ILE A 216 -2.58 5.74 0.27
CA ILE A 216 -2.36 4.29 0.43
C ILE A 216 -3.58 3.69 1.13
N SER A 217 -4.26 2.78 0.45
CA SER A 217 -5.53 2.17 0.89
C SER A 217 -5.51 0.65 0.90
N GLY A 218 -4.33 0.04 0.78
CA GLY A 218 -4.13 -1.40 0.80
C GLY A 218 -2.76 -1.80 0.26
N GLY A 219 -2.48 -3.10 0.31
CA GLY A 219 -1.21 -3.69 -0.15
C GLY A 219 -0.07 -3.57 0.87
N THR A 220 1.14 -3.93 0.41
CA THR A 220 2.40 -3.76 1.16
C THR A 220 3.25 -2.72 0.46
N VAL A 221 3.65 -1.65 1.14
CA VAL A 221 4.46 -0.56 0.59
C VAL A 221 5.75 -0.42 1.39
N ASN A 222 6.89 -0.59 0.74
CA ASN A 222 8.22 -0.39 1.29
C ASN A 222 8.90 0.76 0.56
N ALA A 223 8.94 1.95 1.16
CA ALA A 223 9.53 3.14 0.55
C ALA A 223 10.79 3.55 1.32
N THR A 224 11.95 3.53 0.66
CA THR A 224 13.24 3.83 1.28
C THR A 224 13.93 4.96 0.52
N GLY A 225 14.29 6.03 1.21
CA GLY A 225 15.11 7.09 0.62
C GLY A 225 16.57 6.68 0.46
N GLY A 226 17.25 7.26 -0.52
CA GLY A 226 18.67 7.04 -0.78
C GLY A 226 19.57 7.74 0.25
N SER A 227 20.85 7.38 0.25
CA SER A 227 21.88 7.97 1.12
C SER A 227 22.75 8.97 0.36
N GLY A 228 23.20 10.03 1.05
CA GLY A 228 23.99 11.11 0.44
C GLY A 228 24.39 12.19 1.44
N GLU A 229 24.74 13.39 0.98
CA GLU A 229 24.92 14.55 1.88
C GLU A 229 23.66 14.74 2.72
N ASP A 230 22.51 14.97 2.08
CA ASP A 230 21.20 14.82 2.68
C ASP A 230 20.59 13.45 2.32
N GLY A 231 20.08 12.75 3.32
CA GLY A 231 19.33 11.52 3.14
C GLY A 231 17.96 11.78 2.54
N GLY A 232 17.53 10.93 1.61
CA GLY A 232 16.21 11.00 0.98
C GLY A 232 15.12 10.57 1.95
N ASP A 233 13.92 11.12 1.80
CA ASP A 233 12.76 10.70 2.57
C ASP A 233 12.25 9.33 2.08
N GLY A 234 11.63 8.55 2.96
CA GLY A 234 10.93 7.33 2.56
C GLY A 234 9.72 7.67 1.69
N ILE A 235 8.79 8.44 2.24
CA ILE A 235 7.62 9.00 1.53
C ILE A 235 7.60 10.51 1.75
N ARG A 236 7.61 11.28 0.66
CA ARG A 236 7.55 12.74 0.67
C ARG A 236 6.39 13.24 -0.19
N SER A 237 5.55 14.09 0.40
CA SER A 237 4.51 14.81 -0.32
C SER A 237 4.49 16.30 0.03
N PHE A 238 4.23 17.16 -0.95
CA PHE A 238 3.91 18.58 -0.69
C PHE A 238 2.44 18.82 -0.37
N ASP A 239 1.64 17.76 -0.46
CA ASP A 239 0.24 17.71 -0.09
C ASP A 239 0.00 16.61 0.96
N PRO A 240 -1.26 16.32 1.35
CA PRO A 240 -1.53 15.32 2.36
C PRO A 240 -1.01 13.92 2.02
N VAL A 241 -0.49 13.23 3.04
CA VAL A 241 -0.28 11.78 3.01
C VAL A 241 -1.42 11.13 3.78
N ALA A 242 -2.15 10.23 3.14
CA ALA A 242 -3.27 9.48 3.73
C ALA A 242 -3.01 7.98 3.63
N ILE A 243 -3.01 7.29 4.78
CA ILE A 243 -2.88 5.84 4.89
C ILE A 243 -4.14 5.32 5.59
N SER A 244 -5.01 4.65 4.85
CA SER A 244 -6.28 4.14 5.39
C SER A 244 -6.27 2.64 5.63
N ASP A 245 -5.36 1.89 5.02
CA ASP A 245 -5.17 0.45 5.22
C ASP A 245 -3.80 -0.01 4.63
N GLY A 246 -3.46 -1.29 4.79
CA GLY A 246 -2.25 -1.92 4.27
C GLY A 246 -1.09 -1.96 5.27
N THR A 247 0.06 -2.45 4.80
CA THR A 247 1.32 -2.45 5.56
C THR A 247 2.29 -1.49 4.90
N VAL A 248 2.69 -0.42 5.59
CA VAL A 248 3.57 0.62 5.06
C VAL A 248 4.85 0.69 5.89
N THR A 249 6.00 0.49 5.25
CA THR A 249 7.32 0.76 5.81
C THR A 249 7.94 1.92 5.05
N ALA A 250 8.12 3.07 5.70
CA ALA A 250 8.73 4.25 5.12
C ALA A 250 10.02 4.57 5.89
N LYS A 251 11.16 4.52 5.21
CA LYS A 251 12.48 4.70 5.82
C LYS A 251 13.24 5.83 5.13
N GLY A 252 13.66 6.82 5.91
CA GLY A 252 14.59 7.84 5.46
C GLY A 252 16.00 7.27 5.25
N GLY A 253 16.69 7.76 4.25
CA GLY A 253 18.09 7.47 3.99
C GLY A 253 19.02 8.23 4.92
N SER A 254 20.28 7.80 4.99
CA SER A 254 21.29 8.44 5.86
C SER A 254 21.87 9.71 5.22
N GLY A 255 22.06 10.75 6.02
CA GLY A 255 22.82 11.94 5.65
C GLY A 255 24.26 11.87 6.15
N GLU A 256 25.24 12.14 5.29
CA GLU A 256 26.64 12.22 5.66
C GLU A 256 26.97 13.57 6.29
N ASP A 257 26.92 14.65 5.50
CA ASP A 257 27.21 16.01 5.95
C ASP A 257 25.94 16.79 6.31
N GLY A 258 24.84 16.45 5.67
CA GLY A 258 23.51 16.96 5.92
C GLY A 258 22.67 16.09 6.85
N SER A 259 21.35 16.28 6.79
CA SER A 259 20.41 15.59 7.68
C SER A 259 20.05 14.21 7.15
N GLY A 260 19.76 13.28 8.06
CA GLY A 260 19.07 12.05 7.69
C GLY A 260 17.67 12.36 7.16
N GLY A 261 17.24 11.58 6.16
CA GLY A 261 15.91 11.70 5.58
C GLY A 261 14.83 11.27 6.56
N ARG A 262 13.60 11.70 6.35
CA ARG A 262 12.46 11.34 7.20
C ARG A 262 11.82 10.05 6.71
N GLY A 263 11.13 9.33 7.60
CA GLY A 263 10.31 8.20 7.20
C GLY A 263 9.16 8.66 6.31
N ILE A 264 8.28 9.50 6.87
CA ILE A 264 7.16 10.14 6.17
C ILE A 264 7.25 11.65 6.35
N TYR A 265 7.17 12.39 5.26
CA TYR A 265 7.14 13.85 5.24
C TYR A 265 5.91 14.38 4.46
N SER A 266 5.18 15.31 5.06
CA SER A 266 4.15 16.09 4.37
C SER A 266 4.19 17.57 4.73
N ILE A 267 4.14 18.45 3.74
CA ILE A 267 3.94 19.90 3.98
C ILE A 267 2.55 20.20 4.58
N LYS A 268 1.52 19.39 4.27
CA LYS A 268 0.14 19.68 4.69
C LYS A 268 -0.29 18.89 5.91
N SER A 269 -0.36 17.57 5.80
CA SER A 269 -0.86 16.73 6.88
C SER A 269 -0.53 15.27 6.62
N VAL A 270 -0.41 14.52 7.70
CA VAL A 270 -0.36 13.05 7.65
C VAL A 270 -1.58 12.51 8.36
N THR A 271 -2.39 11.68 7.70
CA THR A 271 -3.53 10.99 8.29
C THR A 271 -3.33 9.49 8.18
N ILE A 272 -3.36 8.80 9.32
CA ILE A 272 -3.29 7.34 9.39
C ILE A 272 -4.55 6.85 10.10
N SER A 273 -5.48 6.26 9.35
CA SER A 273 -6.79 5.82 9.86
C SER A 273 -6.94 4.30 9.92
N GLY A 274 -5.94 3.54 9.45
CA GLY A 274 -5.94 2.08 9.46
C GLY A 274 -4.60 1.52 9.00
N GLY A 275 -4.49 0.19 8.99
CA GLY A 275 -3.28 -0.52 8.60
C GLY A 275 -2.15 -0.51 9.65
N THR A 276 -0.99 -1.01 9.24
CA THR A 276 0.25 -1.02 10.01
C THR A 276 1.28 -0.12 9.35
N VAL A 277 1.80 0.88 10.07
CA VAL A 277 2.77 1.85 9.55
C VAL A 277 4.05 1.80 10.39
N THR A 278 5.19 1.63 9.74
CA THR A 278 6.51 1.80 10.33
C THR A 278 7.22 2.95 9.60
N ALA A 279 7.47 4.05 10.31
CA ALA A 279 8.07 5.25 9.76
C ALA A 279 9.37 5.57 10.51
N ASN A 280 10.52 5.38 9.86
CA ASN A 280 11.82 5.51 10.47
C ASN A 280 12.61 6.64 9.80
N GLY A 281 13.03 7.63 10.58
CA GLY A 281 14.00 8.61 10.13
C GLY A 281 15.38 7.98 9.94
N GLY A 282 16.11 8.45 8.94
CA GLY A 282 17.50 8.11 8.70
C GLY A 282 18.44 8.85 9.65
N ASP A 283 19.62 8.29 9.84
CA ASP A 283 20.64 8.90 10.69
C ASP A 283 21.35 10.04 9.97
N GLY A 284 21.72 11.09 10.70
CA GLY A 284 22.62 12.15 10.24
C GLY A 284 24.00 11.97 10.87
N LYS A 285 25.05 11.77 10.08
CA LYS A 285 26.40 11.59 10.63
C LYS A 285 26.94 12.92 11.16
N ASN A 286 27.01 13.94 10.30
CA ASN A 286 27.44 15.29 10.66
C ASN A 286 26.29 16.31 10.69
N GLY A 287 25.09 15.94 10.24
CA GLY A 287 23.86 16.72 10.42
C GLY A 287 22.88 16.09 11.42
N SER A 288 21.62 16.54 11.37
CA SER A 288 20.58 16.07 12.30
C SER A 288 20.01 14.72 11.87
N GLY A 289 19.49 13.95 12.82
CA GLY A 289 18.71 12.76 12.49
C GLY A 289 17.35 13.13 11.89
N GLY A 290 16.89 12.35 10.92
CA GLY A 290 15.57 12.52 10.31
C GLY A 290 14.44 12.12 11.26
N SER A 291 13.26 12.72 11.12
CA SER A 291 12.10 12.31 11.93
C SER A 291 11.43 11.05 11.37
N GLY A 292 10.78 10.26 12.21
CA GLY A 292 9.95 9.14 11.76
C GLY A 292 8.79 9.63 10.90
N ILE A 293 7.93 10.47 11.48
CA ILE A 293 6.85 11.20 10.78
C ILE A 293 7.05 12.69 10.99
N PHE A 294 7.02 13.47 9.92
CA PHE A 294 7.11 14.93 9.98
C PHE A 294 5.98 15.56 9.17
N SER A 295 5.28 16.51 9.78
CA SER A 295 4.37 17.39 9.04
C SER A 295 4.44 18.83 9.50
N LEU A 296 4.31 19.77 8.55
CA LEU A 296 4.11 21.19 8.88
C LEU A 296 2.66 21.52 9.25
N GLY A 297 1.69 20.68 8.90
CA GLY A 297 0.35 20.77 9.46
C GLY A 297 0.06 19.57 10.36
N ARG A 298 -1.20 19.11 10.39
CA ARG A 298 -1.67 18.12 11.36
C ARG A 298 -1.13 16.71 11.09
N VAL A 299 -0.76 16.00 12.15
CA VAL A 299 -0.64 14.53 12.15
C VAL A 299 -1.83 13.94 12.90
N ALA A 300 -2.70 13.22 12.20
CA ALA A 300 -3.87 12.55 12.76
C ALA A 300 -3.70 11.03 12.70
N ILE A 301 -3.82 10.34 13.84
CA ILE A 301 -3.72 8.88 13.91
C ILE A 301 -4.93 8.32 14.66
N SER A 302 -5.62 7.38 14.02
CA SER A 302 -6.76 6.64 14.57
C SER A 302 -6.81 5.23 14.00
N GLY A 303 -7.36 4.26 14.73
CA GLY A 303 -7.70 2.94 14.16
C GLY A 303 -6.52 2.09 13.66
N SER A 304 -5.27 2.41 14.01
CA SER A 304 -4.07 1.89 13.34
C SER A 304 -2.96 1.45 14.30
N THR A 305 -2.03 0.64 13.78
CA THR A 305 -0.77 0.32 14.44
C THR A 305 0.35 1.14 13.82
N VAL A 306 1.01 2.01 14.60
CA VAL A 306 2.04 2.92 14.10
C VAL A 306 3.31 2.82 14.93
N ASN A 307 4.45 2.60 14.28
CA ASN A 307 5.78 2.67 14.86
C ASN A 307 6.55 3.82 14.19
N ALA A 308 6.76 4.92 14.89
CA ALA A 308 7.44 6.09 14.37
C ALA A 308 8.75 6.33 15.14
N SER A 309 9.90 6.26 14.48
CA SER A 309 11.20 6.44 15.13
C SER A 309 12.04 7.51 14.46
N GLY A 310 12.61 8.41 15.25
CA GLY A 310 13.58 9.38 14.80
C GLY A 310 14.97 8.77 14.63
N GLY A 311 15.69 9.20 13.60
CA GLY A 311 17.07 8.85 13.36
C GLY A 311 18.03 9.52 14.35
N SER A 312 19.19 8.93 14.53
CA SER A 312 20.23 9.46 15.40
C SER A 312 21.10 10.50 14.69
N SER A 313 21.82 11.31 15.47
CA SER A 313 22.81 12.25 15.00
C SER A 313 24.17 12.05 15.66
N GLY A 314 25.24 12.07 14.86
CA GLY A 314 26.63 11.99 15.34
C GLY A 314 27.20 13.32 15.86
N SER A 315 26.58 14.46 15.54
CA SER A 315 27.17 15.81 15.74
C SER A 315 26.15 16.93 16.05
N SER A 316 24.86 16.63 15.96
CA SER A 316 23.76 17.59 15.99
C SER A 316 22.57 17.02 16.79
N ASN A 317 21.35 17.36 16.40
CA ASN A 317 20.12 16.97 17.06
C ASN A 317 19.62 15.61 16.56
N GLY A 318 19.12 14.78 17.47
CA GLY A 318 18.39 13.57 17.10
C GLY A 318 17.04 13.92 16.47
N GLY A 319 16.55 13.05 15.60
CA GLY A 319 15.24 13.20 14.97
C GLY A 319 14.09 12.91 15.92
N ASP A 320 12.94 13.52 15.67
CA ASP A 320 11.73 13.25 16.43
C ASP A 320 11.06 11.93 15.96
N GLY A 321 10.36 11.23 16.84
CA GLY A 321 9.50 10.12 16.44
C GLY A 321 8.38 10.63 15.54
N ILE A 322 7.58 11.57 16.06
CA ILE A 322 6.57 12.33 15.31
C ILE A 322 6.77 13.82 15.56
N HIS A 323 6.82 14.62 14.50
CA HIS A 323 6.92 16.08 14.54
C HIS A 323 5.76 16.75 13.81
N SER A 324 5.05 17.65 14.50
CA SER A 324 3.94 18.40 13.91
C SER A 324 3.55 19.64 14.71
N ASN A 325 2.83 20.58 14.08
CA ASN A 325 2.17 21.66 14.80
C ASN A 325 0.94 21.18 15.61
N ASP A 326 0.30 20.10 15.20
CA ASP A 326 -0.89 19.55 15.85
C ASP A 326 -0.89 18.02 15.71
N ILE A 327 -0.75 17.32 16.83
CA ILE A 327 -0.79 15.85 16.88
C ILE A 327 -2.15 15.45 17.47
N ASP A 328 -3.00 14.86 16.65
CA ASP A 328 -4.33 14.41 17.04
C ASP A 328 -4.39 12.87 17.06
N LEU A 329 -4.41 12.30 18.26
CA LEU A 329 -4.46 10.86 18.50
C LEU A 329 -5.83 10.52 19.08
N SER A 330 -6.57 9.62 18.43
CA SER A 330 -7.94 9.30 18.83
C SER A 330 -8.39 7.89 18.45
N GLY A 331 -9.49 7.43 19.07
CA GLY A 331 -10.04 6.11 18.79
C GLY A 331 -9.15 4.96 19.29
N SER A 332 -9.37 3.74 18.78
CA SER A 332 -8.60 2.55 19.14
C SER A 332 -7.34 2.46 18.28
N LEU A 333 -6.17 2.79 18.83
CA LEU A 333 -4.89 2.77 18.10
C LEU A 333 -3.78 2.12 18.95
N GLU A 334 -2.74 1.59 18.31
CA GLU A 334 -1.48 1.23 18.95
C GLU A 334 -0.33 2.03 18.35
N LEU A 335 0.16 3.03 19.09
CA LEU A 335 1.26 3.90 18.66
C LEU A 335 2.49 3.66 19.53
N THR A 336 3.64 3.43 18.89
CA THR A 336 4.97 3.54 19.50
C THR A 336 5.73 4.66 18.81
N ALA A 337 6.07 5.72 19.54
CA ALA A 337 6.92 6.80 19.04
C ALA A 337 8.25 6.82 19.79
N LYS A 338 9.37 6.88 19.06
CA LYS A 338 10.71 6.86 19.65
C LYS A 338 11.55 8.05 19.18
N ALA A 339 12.15 8.75 20.13
CA ALA A 339 13.11 9.81 19.84
C ALA A 339 14.46 9.25 19.34
N GLY A 340 15.06 9.96 18.40
CA GLY A 340 16.44 9.78 17.98
C GLY A 340 17.42 10.42 18.94
N LYS A 341 18.61 9.84 19.06
CA LYS A 341 19.68 10.36 19.91
C LYS A 341 20.48 11.44 19.18
N GLY A 342 20.75 12.56 19.82
CA GLY A 342 21.67 13.58 19.30
C GLY A 342 22.79 13.87 20.28
N THR A 343 23.80 14.58 19.80
CA THR A 343 24.92 15.04 20.65
C THR A 343 24.69 16.44 21.18
N GLN A 344 24.00 17.31 20.43
CA GLN A 344 23.60 18.65 20.89
C GLN A 344 22.28 18.61 21.66
N SER A 345 21.26 17.96 21.09
CA SER A 345 20.01 17.66 21.79
C SER A 345 19.39 16.37 21.27
N ASN A 346 18.69 15.66 22.14
CA ASN A 346 17.90 14.50 21.73
C ASN A 346 16.64 14.96 21.00
N GLY A 347 16.15 14.12 20.10
CA GLY A 347 14.81 14.27 19.56
C GLY A 347 13.74 14.05 20.64
N LYS A 348 12.50 14.26 20.23
CA LYS A 348 11.29 14.05 21.02
C LYS A 348 10.53 12.85 20.50
N ALA A 349 9.81 12.14 21.35
CA ALA A 349 8.99 11.04 20.87
C ALA A 349 7.77 11.62 20.13
N LEU A 350 7.07 12.57 20.75
CA LEU A 350 5.95 13.31 20.17
C LEU A 350 6.22 14.81 20.29
N SER A 351 6.71 15.43 19.22
CA SER A 351 7.05 16.85 19.13
C SER A 351 5.87 17.64 18.57
N GLN A 352 5.06 18.22 19.47
CA GLN A 352 3.96 19.10 19.10
C GLN A 352 4.35 20.57 19.32
N ASN A 353 4.36 21.37 18.25
CA ASN A 353 4.86 22.75 18.27
C ASN A 353 6.26 22.87 18.91
N GLY A 354 7.13 21.89 18.62
CA GLY A 354 8.50 21.80 19.14
C GLY A 354 8.63 21.40 20.61
N ARG A 355 7.54 21.07 21.30
CA ARG A 355 7.52 20.61 22.69
C ARG A 355 7.09 19.14 22.78
N GLU A 356 7.54 18.44 23.82
CA GLU A 356 7.10 17.06 24.05
C GLU A 356 5.62 17.09 24.45
N LEU A 357 4.80 16.29 23.77
CA LEU A 357 3.38 16.18 24.07
C LEU A 357 3.17 15.43 25.40
N ASP A 358 2.41 16.03 26.31
CA ASP A 358 1.97 15.35 27.53
C ASP A 358 0.89 14.31 27.21
N LEU A 359 1.19 13.04 27.48
CA LEU A 359 0.27 11.93 27.23
C LEU A 359 -1.03 12.03 28.03
N ASN A 360 -1.06 12.79 29.13
CA ASN A 360 -2.31 13.03 29.86
C ASN A 360 -3.29 13.90 29.07
N ALA A 361 -2.80 14.80 28.21
CA ALA A 361 -3.63 15.72 27.44
C ALA A 361 -4.44 15.03 26.32
N ILE A 362 -4.05 13.80 25.94
CA ILE A 362 -4.72 13.01 24.91
C ILE A 362 -5.59 11.89 25.48
N LYS A 363 -5.52 11.62 26.78
CA LYS A 363 -6.14 10.44 27.40
C LYS A 363 -7.66 10.37 27.14
N ASP A 364 -8.34 11.51 27.19
CA ASP A 364 -9.80 11.60 27.00
C ASP A 364 -10.24 11.45 25.53
N LYS A 365 -9.29 11.50 24.58
CA LYS A 365 -9.56 11.29 23.14
C LYS A 365 -9.39 9.83 22.71
N LEU A 366 -8.74 9.01 23.53
CA LEU A 366 -8.41 7.63 23.20
C LEU A 366 -9.62 6.72 23.43
N GLY A 367 -9.86 5.83 22.47
CA GLY A 367 -10.93 4.83 22.55
C GLY A 367 -10.50 3.57 23.32
N PRO A 368 -11.46 2.68 23.64
CA PRO A 368 -11.19 1.37 24.21
C PRO A 368 -10.08 0.59 23.50
N GLY A 369 -9.16 0.02 24.27
CA GLY A 369 -8.04 -0.76 23.75
C GLY A 369 -6.90 0.05 23.14
N ALA A 370 -6.97 1.38 23.14
CA ALA A 370 -5.89 2.21 22.65
C ALA A 370 -4.64 2.13 23.55
N LYS A 371 -3.47 2.23 22.94
CA LYS A 371 -2.16 2.22 23.60
C LYS A 371 -1.21 3.17 22.90
N VAL A 372 -0.69 4.15 23.62
CA VAL A 372 0.35 5.08 23.16
C VAL A 372 1.57 4.90 24.04
N THR A 373 2.68 4.51 23.41
CA THR A 373 3.98 4.34 24.05
C THR A 373 4.94 5.35 23.46
N THR A 374 5.59 6.15 24.31
CA THR A 374 6.67 7.03 23.91
C THR A 374 7.96 6.58 24.55
N THR A 375 9.04 6.55 23.76
CA THR A 375 10.37 6.20 24.22
C THR A 375 11.30 7.36 23.94
N ASP A 376 11.93 7.90 24.98
CA ASP A 376 12.93 8.94 24.80
C ASP A 376 14.23 8.39 24.21
N ALA A 377 15.19 9.27 23.90
CA ALA A 377 16.45 8.86 23.29
C ALA A 377 17.39 8.09 24.24
N ASN A 378 17.12 8.11 25.55
CA ASN A 378 17.87 7.35 26.56
C ASN A 378 17.27 5.96 26.78
N GLY A 379 16.08 5.69 26.23
CA GLY A 379 15.35 4.44 26.37
C GLY A 379 14.31 4.43 27.48
N GLU A 380 14.04 5.57 28.13
CA GLU A 380 12.95 5.66 29.10
C GLU A 380 11.60 5.67 28.39
N THR A 381 10.67 4.85 28.88
CA THR A 381 9.34 4.67 28.28
C THR A 381 8.25 5.29 29.13
N LYS A 382 7.31 5.98 28.48
CA LYS A 382 6.04 6.41 29.05
C LYS A 382 4.92 5.80 28.25
N GLN A 383 3.83 5.45 28.94
CA GLN A 383 2.70 4.81 28.30
C GLN A 383 1.38 5.35 28.85
N VAL A 384 0.42 5.53 27.96
CA VAL A 384 -1.00 5.66 28.27
C VAL A 384 -1.73 4.56 27.53
N SER A 385 -2.64 3.87 28.22
CA SER A 385 -3.50 2.86 27.61
C SER A 385 -4.90 2.92 28.19
N ILE A 386 -5.89 2.71 27.34
CA ILE A 386 -7.30 2.57 27.72
C ILE A 386 -7.63 1.08 27.70
N PRO A 387 -7.95 0.47 28.85
CA PRO A 387 -8.34 -0.93 28.88
C PRO A 387 -9.51 -1.19 27.94
N ARG A 388 -9.56 -2.38 27.34
CA ARG A 388 -10.80 -2.85 26.74
C ARG A 388 -11.81 -3.09 27.86
N PRO A 389 -13.09 -2.72 27.71
CA PRO A 389 -14.14 -3.14 28.62
C PRO A 389 -14.02 -4.64 28.85
N VAL A 390 -13.90 -5.03 30.11
CA VAL A 390 -13.87 -6.44 30.48
C VAL A 390 -15.29 -6.95 30.27
N GLU A 391 -15.45 -7.97 29.43
CA GLU A 391 -16.73 -8.68 29.33
C GLU A 391 -17.09 -9.21 30.72
N PRO A 392 -18.33 -9.03 31.20
CA PRO A 392 -18.72 -9.52 32.51
C PRO A 392 -18.56 -11.05 32.54
N GLU A 393 -17.83 -11.56 33.53
CA GLU A 393 -17.72 -13.01 33.74
C GLU A 393 -19.14 -13.59 33.94
N GLU A 394 -19.53 -14.52 33.07
CA GLU A 394 -20.72 -15.32 33.30
C GLU A 394 -20.55 -16.14 34.60
N PRO A 395 -21.61 -16.28 35.42
CA PRO A 395 -21.52 -16.98 36.69
C PRO A 395 -21.19 -18.47 36.49
N VAL A 396 -20.06 -18.90 37.08
CA VAL A 396 -19.58 -20.29 37.04
C VAL A 396 -20.55 -21.22 37.79
N ILE A 397 -21.14 -22.17 37.06
CA ILE A 397 -21.82 -23.35 37.63
C ILE A 397 -20.73 -24.38 38.00
N PRO A 398 -20.71 -24.93 39.23
CA PRO A 398 -19.64 -25.84 39.64
C PRO A 398 -19.91 -27.25 39.14
N GLU A 399 -19.00 -27.81 38.34
CA GLU A 399 -18.98 -29.24 38.04
C GLU A 399 -17.57 -29.79 38.24
N GLU A 400 -17.55 -31.04 38.69
CA GLU A 400 -16.53 -31.73 39.47
C GLU A 400 -15.24 -32.11 38.74
N SER A 401 -14.23 -32.43 39.56
CA SER A 401 -12.83 -32.69 39.19
C SER A 401 -12.60 -34.07 38.56
N SER A 402 -11.69 -34.18 37.58
CA SER A 402 -10.71 -35.31 37.52
C SER A 402 -9.58 -35.15 36.47
N SER A 403 -8.37 -34.92 37.00
CA SER A 403 -7.03 -35.52 36.72
C SER A 403 -6.49 -35.90 35.32
N SER A 404 -5.28 -35.35 35.03
CA SER A 404 -4.03 -35.91 34.43
C SER A 404 -4.06 -36.49 32.99
N SER A 405 -3.09 -36.35 32.08
CA SER A 405 -1.61 -36.26 32.15
C SER A 405 -0.98 -35.88 30.77
N ASP A 406 0.26 -35.37 30.80
CA ASP A 406 1.38 -35.43 29.82
C ASP A 406 1.31 -34.80 28.40
N GLY A 407 2.26 -33.87 28.15
CA GLY A 407 3.12 -33.90 26.95
C GLY A 407 2.98 -32.79 25.88
N GLY A 408 4.00 -31.91 25.78
CA GLY A 408 4.62 -31.49 24.51
C GLY A 408 3.96 -30.45 23.57
N SER A 409 4.66 -29.32 23.40
CA SER A 409 4.76 -28.42 22.22
C SER A 409 3.54 -27.96 21.42
N ALA A 410 3.37 -26.63 21.42
CA ALA A 410 2.79 -25.72 20.42
C ALA A 410 1.94 -26.28 19.25
N ALA A 411 0.63 -25.97 19.27
CA ALA A 411 -0.23 -25.68 18.11
C ALA A 411 -1.59 -25.11 18.58
N PRO A 412 -2.30 -24.30 17.75
CA PRO A 412 -3.51 -23.58 18.13
C PRO A 412 -4.77 -24.46 18.01
N SER A 413 -5.79 -24.25 18.86
CA SER A 413 -7.21 -24.63 18.67
C SER A 413 -8.01 -24.13 19.89
N ALA A 414 -9.18 -23.50 19.72
CA ALA A 414 -10.39 -24.23 19.35
C ALA A 414 -11.17 -23.57 18.20
N PRO A 415 -11.56 -24.32 17.16
CA PRO A 415 -12.64 -23.93 16.26
C PRO A 415 -13.99 -24.57 16.63
N ALA A 416 -15.04 -23.85 16.22
CA ALA A 416 -16.43 -24.26 15.98
C ALA A 416 -17.39 -24.31 17.18
N PHE A 417 -18.17 -23.24 17.35
CA PHE A 417 -19.59 -23.35 17.68
C PHE A 417 -20.31 -23.93 16.44
N PRO A 418 -20.81 -25.18 16.45
CA PRO A 418 -21.72 -25.63 15.40
C PRO A 418 -23.07 -24.95 15.62
N LEU A 419 -23.29 -23.82 14.96
CA LEU A 419 -24.55 -23.09 15.05
C LEU A 419 -25.59 -23.72 14.12
N PRO A 420 -26.66 -24.33 14.66
CA PRO A 420 -27.71 -24.91 13.83
C PRO A 420 -28.37 -23.80 13.01
N GLY A 421 -28.30 -23.89 11.69
CA GLY A 421 -28.96 -22.94 10.78
C GLY A 421 -28.10 -21.79 10.25
N LEU A 422 -26.81 -21.72 10.62
CA LEU A 422 -25.82 -20.84 9.99
C LEU A 422 -25.12 -21.59 8.85
N THR A 423 -25.15 -21.03 7.65
CA THR A 423 -24.40 -21.58 6.50
C THR A 423 -23.63 -20.49 5.78
N VAL A 424 -22.46 -20.84 5.29
CA VAL A 424 -21.64 -19.97 4.44
C VAL A 424 -21.59 -20.59 3.05
N THR A 425 -21.91 -19.81 2.03
CA THR A 425 -21.91 -20.26 0.63
C THR A 425 -20.98 -19.43 -0.24
N ASP A 426 -20.38 -20.04 -1.25
CA ASP A 426 -19.63 -19.34 -2.29
C ASP A 426 -20.55 -18.69 -3.36
N LYS A 427 -19.96 -18.12 -4.41
CA LYS A 427 -20.70 -17.49 -5.52
C LYS A 427 -21.62 -18.45 -6.30
N SER A 428 -21.36 -19.76 -6.23
CA SER A 428 -22.16 -20.79 -6.89
C SER A 428 -23.30 -21.31 -5.99
N GLY A 429 -23.34 -20.86 -4.73
CA GLY A 429 -24.27 -21.36 -3.72
C GLY A 429 -23.80 -22.63 -3.02
N ALA A 430 -22.59 -23.11 -3.30
CA ALA A 430 -22.02 -24.27 -2.63
C ALA A 430 -21.63 -23.90 -1.19
N VAL A 431 -21.96 -24.76 -0.23
CA VAL A 431 -21.56 -24.59 1.18
C VAL A 431 -20.05 -24.72 1.28
N ILE A 432 -19.42 -23.77 1.96
CA ILE A 432 -17.97 -23.71 2.16
C ILE A 432 -17.64 -23.62 3.65
N ASP A 433 -16.43 -24.08 3.99
CA ASP A 433 -15.94 -24.00 5.35
C ASP A 433 -15.74 -22.54 5.80
N SER A 434 -16.02 -22.29 7.07
CA SER A 434 -15.80 -21.01 7.72
C SER A 434 -15.29 -21.24 9.14
N ILE A 435 -14.57 -20.26 9.67
CA ILE A 435 -14.10 -20.27 11.06
C ILE A 435 -14.99 -19.32 11.84
N SER A 436 -15.71 -19.84 12.83
CA SER A 436 -16.53 -19.03 13.72
C SER A 436 -15.88 -18.92 15.09
N THR A 437 -15.72 -17.69 15.56
CA THR A 437 -15.12 -17.36 16.86
C THR A 437 -16.05 -16.40 17.60
N GLN A 438 -16.42 -16.73 18.83
CA GLN A 438 -17.15 -15.81 19.71
C GLN A 438 -16.16 -15.04 20.58
N SER A 439 -16.35 -13.72 20.67
CA SER A 439 -15.71 -12.83 21.65
C SER A 439 -16.83 -12.03 22.29
N GLY A 440 -17.15 -12.36 23.54
CA GLY A 440 -18.31 -11.83 24.27
C GLY A 440 -19.60 -11.98 23.51
N ASN A 441 -20.29 -10.85 23.36
CA ASN A 441 -21.60 -10.77 22.72
C ASN A 441 -21.47 -10.65 21.19
N THR A 442 -20.26 -10.84 20.63
CA THR A 442 -20.01 -10.78 19.18
C THR A 442 -19.58 -12.13 18.65
N LEU A 443 -20.35 -12.66 17.70
CA LEU A 443 -19.97 -13.83 16.92
C LEU A 443 -19.30 -13.40 15.62
N THR A 444 -18.04 -13.79 15.41
CA THR A 444 -17.30 -13.49 14.18
C THR A 444 -17.21 -14.74 13.30
N VAL A 445 -17.61 -14.63 12.04
CA VAL A 445 -17.55 -15.68 11.02
C VAL A 445 -16.57 -15.26 9.93
N CYS A 446 -15.42 -15.92 9.88
CA CYS A 446 -14.33 -15.63 8.94
C CYS A 446 -14.28 -16.63 7.79
N VAL A 447 -14.07 -16.11 6.58
CA VAL A 447 -14.00 -16.89 5.34
C VAL A 447 -12.81 -16.42 4.51
N GLY A 448 -11.91 -17.36 4.16
CA GLY A 448 -10.74 -17.11 3.29
C GLY A 448 -11.09 -16.96 1.80
N ARG A 449 -12.15 -16.22 1.47
CA ARG A 449 -12.60 -15.97 0.09
C ARG A 449 -12.84 -14.47 -0.13
N LEU A 450 -12.78 -14.02 -1.39
CA LEU A 450 -13.11 -12.64 -1.80
C LEU A 450 -14.62 -12.39 -1.94
N THR A 451 -15.39 -13.46 -2.16
CA THR A 451 -16.86 -13.40 -2.29
C THR A 451 -17.44 -14.60 -1.58
N ALA A 452 -18.32 -14.34 -0.62
CA ALA A 452 -19.02 -15.35 0.15
C ALA A 452 -20.33 -14.75 0.66
N SER A 453 -21.29 -15.61 0.95
CA SER A 453 -22.55 -15.22 1.58
C SER A 453 -22.71 -15.95 2.90
N PHE A 454 -23.05 -15.19 3.92
CA PHE A 454 -23.49 -15.66 5.21
C PHE A 454 -25.02 -15.77 5.21
N ARG A 455 -25.56 -16.91 5.64
CA ARG A 455 -26.99 -17.21 5.66
C ARG A 455 -27.39 -17.72 7.04
N ILE A 456 -28.46 -17.15 7.60
CA ILE A 456 -29.01 -17.57 8.88
C ILE A 456 -30.51 -17.30 8.97
N SER A 457 -31.27 -18.17 9.65
CA SER A 457 -32.70 -17.93 9.89
C SER A 457 -32.93 -16.99 11.08
N LEU A 458 -34.04 -16.25 11.08
CA LEU A 458 -34.40 -15.43 12.24
C LEU A 458 -34.64 -16.26 13.51
N ALA A 459 -35.07 -17.52 13.38
CA ALA A 459 -35.16 -18.45 14.51
C ALA A 459 -33.77 -18.73 15.13
N ALA A 460 -32.76 -18.98 14.31
CA ALA A 460 -31.38 -19.17 14.77
C ALA A 460 -30.79 -17.88 15.36
N LEU A 461 -31.13 -16.70 14.82
CA LEU A 461 -30.74 -15.42 15.43
C LEU A 461 -31.37 -15.21 16.82
N ARG A 462 -32.62 -15.63 17.05
CA ARG A 462 -33.25 -15.59 18.39
C ARG A 462 -32.56 -16.52 19.37
N GLN A 463 -32.12 -17.69 18.90
CA GLN A 463 -31.36 -18.61 19.72
C GLN A 463 -29.99 -18.02 20.10
N LEU A 464 -29.27 -17.46 19.13
CA LEU A 464 -28.01 -16.74 19.37
C LEU A 464 -28.19 -15.60 20.39
N ARG A 465 -29.29 -14.86 20.28
CA ARG A 465 -29.62 -13.80 21.25
C ARG A 465 -29.90 -14.35 22.65
N ALA A 466 -30.60 -15.48 22.75
CA ALA A 466 -30.84 -16.16 24.03
C ALA A 466 -29.53 -16.71 24.64
N GLU A 467 -28.53 -17.00 23.80
CA GLU A 467 -27.17 -17.39 24.17
C GLU A 467 -26.23 -16.18 24.42
N GLY A 468 -26.77 -14.95 24.48
CA GLY A 468 -26.01 -13.75 24.84
C GLY A 468 -25.29 -13.05 23.68
N ILE A 469 -25.47 -13.51 22.43
CA ILE A 469 -24.93 -12.82 21.25
C ILE A 469 -25.81 -11.62 20.90
N GLU A 470 -25.19 -10.46 20.75
CA GLU A 470 -25.84 -9.21 20.34
C GLU A 470 -25.49 -8.82 18.91
N THR A 471 -24.30 -9.20 18.42
CA THR A 471 -23.87 -8.85 17.06
C THR A 471 -23.19 -10.02 16.34
N ILE A 472 -23.30 -10.03 15.02
CA ILE A 472 -22.58 -10.94 14.13
C ILE A 472 -21.67 -10.13 13.21
N THR A 473 -20.40 -10.49 13.17
CA THR A 473 -19.44 -9.97 12.20
C THR A 473 -19.15 -11.04 11.15
N PHE A 474 -19.45 -10.75 9.89
CA PHE A 474 -19.05 -11.59 8.78
C PHE A 474 -17.82 -10.98 8.10
N GLN A 475 -16.76 -11.77 7.94
CA GLN A 475 -15.49 -11.31 7.41
C GLN A 475 -15.03 -12.18 6.23
N THR A 476 -14.86 -11.54 5.08
CA THR A 476 -14.12 -12.05 3.92
C THR A 476 -12.76 -11.35 3.85
N ILE A 477 -11.88 -11.79 2.94
CA ILE A 477 -10.50 -11.27 2.84
C ILE A 477 -10.45 -9.73 2.74
N LEU A 478 -11.42 -9.11 2.06
CA LEU A 478 -11.42 -7.66 1.76
C LEU A 478 -12.65 -6.91 2.28
N CYS A 479 -13.55 -7.55 3.02
CA CYS A 479 -14.77 -6.92 3.51
C CYS A 479 -15.17 -7.49 4.87
N SER A 480 -15.53 -6.61 5.79
CA SER A 480 -16.03 -6.94 7.12
C SER A 480 -17.31 -6.16 7.35
N THR A 481 -18.39 -6.85 7.70
CA THR A 481 -19.68 -6.21 8.04
C THR A 481 -20.15 -6.75 9.38
N THR A 482 -20.49 -5.84 10.29
CA THR A 482 -21.06 -6.17 11.61
C THR A 482 -22.53 -5.79 11.63
N LEU A 483 -23.38 -6.72 12.05
CA LEU A 483 -24.83 -6.58 12.11
C LEU A 483 -25.32 -6.77 13.54
N SER A 484 -26.26 -5.92 13.97
CA SER A 484 -26.98 -6.08 15.23
C SER A 484 -28.11 -7.12 15.10
N LEU A 485 -28.18 -8.07 16.03
CA LEU A 485 -29.25 -9.06 16.06
C LEU A 485 -30.61 -8.40 16.30
N ASP A 486 -30.66 -7.37 17.14
CA ASP A 486 -31.91 -6.67 17.45
C ASP A 486 -32.48 -5.95 16.22
N GLU A 487 -31.61 -5.36 15.40
CA GLU A 487 -32.00 -4.74 14.14
C GLU A 487 -32.47 -5.80 13.13
N LEU A 488 -31.73 -6.89 12.97
CA LEU A 488 -32.10 -7.99 12.07
C LEU A 488 -33.45 -8.63 12.44
N LEU A 489 -33.69 -8.85 13.74
CA LEU A 489 -34.92 -9.42 14.26
C LEU A 489 -36.12 -8.47 14.12
N ALA A 490 -35.89 -7.15 14.11
CA ALA A 490 -36.93 -6.15 13.89
C ALA A 490 -37.36 -6.02 12.42
N MET A 491 -36.55 -6.50 11.47
CA MET A 491 -36.76 -6.32 10.03
C MET A 491 -37.56 -7.46 9.34
N GLY A 492 -37.82 -8.59 10.00
CA GLY A 492 -38.42 -9.78 9.38
C GLY A 492 -39.45 -10.53 10.23
N GLY A 493 -40.27 -11.38 9.59
CA GLY A 493 -41.20 -12.30 10.25
C GLY A 493 -40.51 -13.57 10.78
N GLU A 494 -41.21 -14.42 11.56
CA GLU A 494 -40.63 -15.58 12.25
C GLU A 494 -39.78 -16.51 11.38
N ASP A 495 -40.13 -16.69 10.10
CA ASP A 495 -39.50 -17.60 9.14
C ASP A 495 -38.57 -16.93 8.11
N ALA A 496 -38.24 -15.65 8.28
CA ALA A 496 -37.38 -14.96 7.31
C ALA A 496 -35.91 -15.46 7.38
N GLU A 497 -35.28 -15.56 6.21
CA GLU A 497 -33.84 -15.81 6.07
C GLU A 497 -33.10 -14.47 5.95
N VAL A 498 -31.99 -14.34 6.67
CA VAL A 498 -31.02 -13.25 6.51
C VAL A 498 -29.89 -13.74 5.63
N VAL A 499 -29.61 -13.03 4.55
CA VAL A 499 -28.45 -13.28 3.69
C VAL A 499 -27.62 -12.02 3.57
N LEU A 500 -26.38 -12.09 4.06
CA LEU A 500 -25.36 -11.07 3.89
C LEU A 500 -24.34 -11.58 2.87
N THR A 501 -24.27 -10.93 1.71
CA THR A 501 -23.31 -11.27 0.66
C THR A 501 -22.22 -10.23 0.59
N HIS A 502 -20.97 -10.66 0.78
CA HIS A 502 -19.79 -9.87 0.47
C HIS A 502 -19.36 -10.14 -0.96
N HIS A 503 -19.18 -9.09 -1.74
CA HIS A 503 -18.55 -9.14 -3.05
C HIS A 503 -17.38 -8.16 -3.09
N ILE A 504 -16.17 -8.70 -2.96
CA ILE A 504 -14.91 -7.96 -2.93
C ILE A 504 -14.89 -6.97 -1.75
N ARG A 505 -15.21 -5.69 -1.97
CA ARG A 505 -15.27 -4.62 -0.94
C ARG A 505 -16.70 -4.13 -0.66
N SER A 506 -17.70 -4.68 -1.35
CA SER A 506 -19.10 -4.30 -1.18
C SER A 506 -19.85 -5.39 -0.40
N SER A 507 -20.86 -4.98 0.36
CA SER A 507 -21.78 -5.90 1.04
C SER A 507 -23.22 -5.59 0.65
N THR A 508 -24.04 -6.64 0.60
CA THR A 508 -25.48 -6.55 0.36
C THR A 508 -26.20 -7.41 1.37
N LEU A 509 -27.20 -6.83 2.05
CA LEU A 509 -28.00 -7.50 3.05
C LEU A 509 -29.41 -7.70 2.52
N THR A 510 -29.94 -8.91 2.67
CA THR A 510 -31.35 -9.18 2.41
C THR A 510 -31.98 -9.87 3.62
N VAL A 511 -33.22 -9.50 3.93
CA VAL A 511 -34.02 -10.12 5.00
C VAL A 511 -35.35 -10.55 4.39
N GLY A 512 -35.63 -11.86 4.40
CA GLY A 512 -36.82 -12.43 3.77
C GLY A 512 -36.89 -12.19 2.24
N GLY A 513 -35.73 -12.10 1.58
CA GLY A 513 -35.61 -11.87 0.14
C GLY A 513 -35.77 -10.42 -0.32
N LYS A 514 -35.89 -9.46 0.62
CA LYS A 514 -35.90 -8.01 0.32
C LYS A 514 -34.55 -7.40 0.66
N ALA A 515 -34.00 -6.60 -0.25
CA ALA A 515 -32.81 -5.79 0.02
C ALA A 515 -33.12 -4.74 1.09
N VAL A 516 -32.18 -4.57 2.02
CA VAL A 516 -32.25 -3.63 3.13
C VAL A 516 -31.34 -2.44 2.86
#